data_AF-A0A0F7RUF0-F1
#
_entry.id   AF-A0A0F7RUF0-F1
#
_cell.length_a   1.000
_cell.length_b   1.000
_cell.length_c   1.000
_cell.angle_alpha   90.00
_cell.angle_beta   90.00
_cell.angle_gamma   90.00
#
_symmetry.space_group_name_H-M   'P 1'
#
loop_
_entity.id
_entity.type
_entity.pdbx_description
1 polymer ?
#
loop_
_entity_poly.entity_id
_entity_poly.type
_entity_poly.pdbx_seq_one_letter_code
_entity_poly.pdbx_strand_id
1 'polypeptide(L)'
;MSNVRPQANRQSPASGYEVADLVHIQKYGRPLWISLAPSRFWPTAVAKLLGTSKFVRGVATTCFNVLASRLALEYMPTRGADQTTFGQQATFARDAVDRHMRILDGVDQDAVLRISSPSEPVLAVAASLVMMPTPIEARRDQHVPLQSAVNRYGSMLETLKTMCLVSADVDILRGMRGELLTRLLLMTAWDAVKLRDPTFATTEDLALKAQHLLQPVRLENILEALVTLDPPASAKVRDRISQICARVAAQDASAWVHYTHFDVLNVEVREISSQYLWYCWKRGVAIQMAHPQHGIDGIIPVFVGNLSSHLSTSDNGGHHDESVAISSMTYIAWEAKNKSRHNIKLAHDPKHAGPLLKDDENADQPSLTRRGLLTILADIGASDTPPAVKTIHRTDALQIWLQGFGLSYPCLDTLQIRQAVTELRAAVESRTDFDVYNRISDPMDLDAPARLDSGGGDEQETEGETVDTMDVSLSSD
;
A
#
# COMPACT_ATOMS: atom_id res chain seq x y z
N MET A 1 5.35 -18.05 6.27
CA MET A 1 3.90 -18.29 6.08
C MET A 1 3.72 -19.51 5.18
N SER A 2 3.62 -20.71 5.74
CA SER A 2 3.55 -21.96 4.95
C SER A 2 2.18 -22.65 4.96
N ASN A 3 1.15 -22.08 5.58
CA ASN A 3 -0.16 -22.75 5.68
C ASN A 3 -1.36 -21.79 5.61
N VAL A 4 -1.44 -21.00 4.54
CA VAL A 4 -2.75 -20.54 4.05
C VAL A 4 -3.03 -21.35 2.80
N ARG A 5 -3.80 -22.43 2.92
CA ARG A 5 -4.27 -23.17 1.73
C ARG A 5 -5.17 -22.22 0.93
N PRO A 6 -4.84 -21.90 -0.34
CA PRO A 6 -5.78 -21.18 -1.19
C PRO A 6 -7.05 -22.01 -1.34
N GLN A 7 -8.21 -21.40 -1.09
CA GLN A 7 -9.51 -22.05 -1.29
C GLN A 7 -9.62 -22.57 -2.73
N ALA A 8 -9.63 -23.89 -2.87
CA ALA A 8 -9.80 -24.61 -4.12
C ALA A 8 -11.25 -24.51 -4.61
N ASN A 9 -11.55 -23.50 -5.45
CA ASN A 9 -12.52 -23.52 -6.56
C ASN A 9 -12.67 -22.14 -7.22
N ARG A 10 -11.55 -21.45 -7.46
CA ARG A 10 -11.57 -20.18 -8.22
C ARG A 10 -10.97 -20.51 -9.59
N GLN A 11 -11.79 -20.45 -10.66
CA GLN A 11 -11.26 -20.50 -12.03
C GLN A 11 -10.09 -19.54 -12.13
N SER A 12 -8.91 -20.10 -12.35
CA SER A 12 -7.66 -19.40 -12.56
C SER A 12 -7.74 -18.58 -13.84
N PRO A 13 -7.15 -17.37 -13.88
CA PRO A 13 -7.11 -16.59 -15.10
C PRO A 13 -6.27 -17.36 -16.15
N ALA A 14 -6.79 -17.51 -17.36
CA ALA A 14 -6.10 -18.24 -18.42
C ALA A 14 -4.97 -17.42 -19.03
N SER A 15 -4.99 -16.09 -18.87
CA SER A 15 -3.95 -15.16 -19.31
C SER A 15 -3.71 -14.06 -18.27
N GLY A 16 -2.62 -13.31 -18.41
CA GLY A 16 -2.29 -12.18 -17.53
C GLY A 16 -3.28 -11.03 -17.63
N TYR A 17 -4.00 -10.88 -18.74
CA TYR A 17 -5.04 -9.85 -18.91
C TYR A 17 -6.31 -10.14 -18.11
N GLU A 18 -6.68 -11.40 -17.96
CA GLU A 18 -7.93 -11.81 -17.31
C GLU A 18 -7.97 -11.52 -15.80
N VAL A 19 -6.83 -11.20 -15.19
CA VAL A 19 -6.79 -10.72 -13.79
C VAL A 19 -7.59 -9.42 -13.61
N ALA A 20 -7.76 -8.65 -14.70
CA ALA A 20 -8.53 -7.41 -14.72
C ALA A 20 -10.04 -7.64 -14.98
N ASP A 21 -10.46 -8.87 -15.27
CA ASP A 21 -11.85 -9.15 -15.59
C ASP A 21 -12.74 -9.04 -14.35
N LEU A 22 -13.94 -8.50 -14.54
CA LEU A 22 -14.92 -8.36 -13.48
C LEU A 22 -15.23 -9.71 -12.80
N VAL A 23 -15.33 -10.79 -13.59
CA VAL A 23 -15.60 -12.15 -13.11
C VAL A 23 -14.50 -12.65 -12.17
N HIS A 24 -13.26 -12.19 -12.37
CA HIS A 24 -12.13 -12.51 -11.52
C HIS A 24 -12.17 -11.66 -10.24
N ILE A 25 -12.25 -10.34 -10.39
CA ILE A 25 -12.15 -9.37 -9.29
C ILE A 25 -13.28 -9.53 -8.27
N GLN A 26 -14.50 -9.83 -8.71
CA GLN A 26 -15.64 -10.04 -7.79
C GLN A 26 -15.46 -11.21 -6.82
N LYS A 27 -14.52 -12.13 -7.09
CA LYS A 27 -14.19 -13.27 -6.21
C LYS A 27 -13.32 -12.88 -5.03
N TYR A 28 -12.81 -11.64 -5.00
CA TYR A 28 -11.93 -11.14 -3.95
C TYR A 28 -12.64 -10.06 -3.12
N GLY A 29 -12.76 -10.33 -1.82
CA GLY A 29 -13.51 -9.51 -0.88
C GLY A 29 -14.83 -10.18 -0.48
N ARG A 30 -15.87 -9.37 -0.32
CA ARG A 30 -17.16 -9.84 0.21
C ARG A 30 -17.96 -10.67 -0.80
N PRO A 31 -18.73 -11.69 -0.34
CA PRO A 31 -19.65 -12.44 -1.19
C PRO A 31 -20.69 -11.57 -1.92
N LEU A 32 -20.97 -10.38 -1.39
CA LEU A 32 -21.83 -9.38 -2.02
C LEU A 32 -21.45 -9.12 -3.48
N TRP A 33 -20.16 -9.06 -3.82
CA TRP A 33 -19.73 -8.67 -5.15
C TRP A 33 -20.18 -9.67 -6.22
N ILE A 34 -20.11 -10.97 -5.93
CA ILE A 34 -20.52 -12.04 -6.86
C ILE A 34 -22.04 -12.01 -7.10
N SER A 35 -22.83 -11.49 -6.17
CA SER A 35 -24.29 -11.47 -6.31
C SER A 35 -24.83 -10.27 -7.09
N LEU A 36 -23.99 -9.30 -7.46
CA LEU A 36 -24.41 -8.11 -8.19
C LEU A 36 -24.53 -8.37 -9.69
N ALA A 37 -25.57 -7.79 -10.30
CA ALA A 37 -25.72 -7.78 -11.76
C ALA A 37 -24.62 -6.91 -12.41
N PRO A 38 -23.99 -7.35 -13.52
CA PRO A 38 -22.88 -6.62 -14.16
C PRO A 38 -23.20 -5.15 -14.48
N SER A 39 -24.41 -4.87 -14.97
CA SER A 39 -24.85 -3.51 -15.36
C SER A 39 -24.96 -2.53 -14.18
N ARG A 40 -25.10 -3.02 -12.95
CA ARG A 40 -25.20 -2.20 -11.73
C ARG A 40 -24.00 -2.36 -10.81
N PHE A 41 -23.01 -3.17 -11.19
CA PHE A 41 -21.91 -3.56 -10.32
C PHE A 41 -21.14 -2.33 -9.78
N TRP A 42 -20.51 -1.55 -10.67
CA TRP A 42 -19.70 -0.41 -10.28
C TRP A 42 -20.50 0.74 -9.65
N PRO A 43 -21.68 1.13 -10.17
CA PRO A 43 -22.54 2.10 -9.49
C PRO A 43 -22.91 1.67 -8.06
N THR A 44 -23.19 0.37 -7.85
CA THR A 44 -23.53 -0.16 -6.52
C THR A 44 -22.30 -0.19 -5.61
N ALA A 45 -21.13 -0.57 -6.10
CA ALA A 45 -19.88 -0.56 -5.34
C ALA A 45 -19.53 0.86 -4.87
N VAL A 46 -19.63 1.86 -5.76
CA VAL A 46 -19.45 3.28 -5.43
C VAL A 46 -20.49 3.74 -4.40
N ALA A 47 -21.77 3.42 -4.60
CA ALA A 47 -22.81 3.78 -3.64
C ALA A 47 -22.56 3.14 -2.26
N LYS A 48 -22.14 1.88 -2.19
CA LYS A 48 -21.80 1.19 -0.94
C LYS A 48 -20.59 1.83 -0.24
N LEU A 49 -19.56 2.23 -0.98
CA LEU A 49 -18.42 2.94 -0.41
C LEU A 49 -18.81 4.32 0.16
N LEU A 50 -19.77 5.00 -0.48
CA LEU A 50 -20.21 6.35 -0.11
C LEU A 50 -21.38 6.38 0.90
N GLY A 51 -21.80 5.26 1.49
CA GLY A 51 -22.95 5.27 2.41
C GLY A 51 -24.27 5.58 1.72
N THR A 52 -24.43 5.09 0.49
CA THR A 52 -25.60 5.31 -0.40
C THR A 52 -25.86 6.78 -0.76
N SER A 53 -24.94 7.67 -0.39
CA SER A 53 -24.99 9.10 -0.70
C SER A 53 -24.20 9.44 -1.96
N LYS A 54 -24.49 10.61 -2.54
CA LYS A 54 -23.60 11.19 -3.57
C LYS A 54 -22.31 11.67 -2.90
N PHE A 55 -21.21 11.63 -3.65
CA PHE A 55 -19.97 12.22 -3.16
C PHE A 55 -20.13 13.73 -2.99
N VAL A 56 -19.72 14.23 -1.82
CA VAL A 56 -19.65 15.65 -1.49
C VAL A 56 -18.22 15.94 -1.02
N ARG A 57 -17.58 16.91 -1.66
CA ARG A 57 -16.22 17.34 -1.29
C ARG A 57 -16.21 17.91 0.14
N GLY A 58 -15.13 17.70 0.88
CA GLY A 58 -14.95 18.24 2.24
C GLY A 58 -15.57 17.41 3.37
N VAL A 59 -16.31 16.34 3.07
CA VAL A 59 -16.88 15.46 4.11
C VAL A 59 -15.82 14.49 4.63
N ALA A 60 -15.31 14.75 5.83
CA ALA A 60 -14.18 14.03 6.43
C ALA A 60 -14.36 12.50 6.45
N THR A 61 -15.50 12.00 6.96
CA THR A 61 -15.80 10.56 7.02
C THR A 61 -15.77 9.91 5.64
N THR A 62 -16.37 10.55 4.64
CA THR A 62 -16.35 10.05 3.25
C THR A 62 -14.93 10.07 2.68
N CYS A 63 -14.19 11.17 2.84
CA CYS A 63 -12.82 11.30 2.34
C CYS A 63 -11.87 10.27 2.98
N PHE A 64 -11.93 10.11 4.31
CA PHE A 64 -11.18 9.07 5.01
C PHE A 64 -11.53 7.70 4.44
N ASN A 65 -12.82 7.39 4.29
CA ASN A 65 -13.21 6.07 3.87
C ASN A 65 -12.81 5.74 2.43
N VAL A 66 -12.86 6.72 1.53
CA VAL A 66 -12.36 6.55 0.16
C VAL A 66 -10.85 6.30 0.16
N LEU A 67 -10.08 7.10 0.91
CA LEU A 67 -8.62 6.97 0.97
C LEU A 67 -8.19 5.66 1.66
N ALA A 68 -8.84 5.27 2.75
CA ALA A 68 -8.53 4.07 3.52
C ALA A 68 -8.73 2.78 2.70
N SER A 69 -9.68 2.77 1.75
CA SER A 69 -9.87 1.64 0.83
C SER A 69 -8.73 1.43 -0.18
N ARG A 70 -7.80 2.38 -0.28
CA ARG A 70 -6.63 2.28 -1.18
C ARG A 70 -5.31 2.30 -0.44
N LEU A 71 -5.22 3.14 0.58
CA LEU A 71 -3.99 3.41 1.30
C LEU A 71 -3.86 2.60 2.58
N ALA A 72 -4.78 1.68 2.89
CA ALA A 72 -4.80 0.94 4.15
C ALA A 72 -4.61 1.85 5.37
N LEU A 73 -5.45 2.89 5.46
CA LEU A 73 -5.47 3.76 6.63
C LEU A 73 -6.22 3.06 7.76
N GLU A 74 -5.66 3.11 8.96
CA GLU A 74 -6.28 2.58 10.18
C GLU A 74 -6.87 3.71 11.01
N TYR A 75 -8.03 3.48 11.60
CA TYR A 75 -8.66 4.42 12.51
C TYR A 75 -8.12 4.20 13.93
N MET A 76 -7.52 5.22 14.55
CA MET A 76 -6.83 5.13 15.86
C MET A 76 -7.49 6.06 16.89
N PRO A 77 -8.53 5.60 17.60
CA PRO A 77 -9.21 6.42 18.60
C PRO A 77 -8.26 6.84 19.73
N THR A 78 -8.30 8.12 20.13
CA THR A 78 -7.45 8.64 21.21
C THR A 78 -8.04 8.30 22.58
N ARG A 79 -7.21 7.66 23.44
CA ARG A 79 -7.63 7.17 24.78
C ARG A 79 -7.80 8.28 25.83
N GLY A 80 -7.39 9.52 25.55
CA GLY A 80 -7.42 10.66 26.47
C GLY A 80 -8.50 11.70 26.16
N ALA A 81 -9.44 11.36 25.28
CA ALA A 81 -10.51 12.22 24.83
C ALA A 81 -11.44 12.63 25.98
N ASP A 82 -11.82 13.91 26.05
CA ASP A 82 -12.96 14.31 26.87
C ASP A 82 -14.25 13.63 26.35
N GLN A 83 -15.35 13.70 27.11
CA GLN A 83 -16.61 13.04 26.71
C GLN A 83 -17.11 13.47 25.32
N THR A 84 -16.83 14.70 24.90
CA THR A 84 -17.23 15.24 23.60
C THR A 84 -16.42 14.59 22.49
N THR A 85 -15.10 14.57 22.65
CA THR A 85 -14.17 13.94 21.71
C THR A 85 -14.45 12.43 21.59
N PHE A 86 -14.69 11.74 22.70
CA PHE A 86 -15.05 10.32 22.69
C PHE A 86 -16.37 10.08 21.93
N GLY A 87 -17.38 10.93 22.14
CA GLY A 87 -18.64 10.88 21.41
C GLY A 87 -18.47 11.07 19.89
N GLN A 88 -17.59 11.98 19.47
CA GLN A 88 -17.28 12.20 18.05
C GLN A 88 -16.56 11.00 17.44
N GLN A 89 -15.56 10.45 18.12
CA GLN A 89 -14.85 9.23 17.71
C GLN A 89 -15.79 8.04 17.56
N ALA A 90 -16.61 7.80 18.57
CA ALA A 90 -17.59 6.71 18.54
C ALA A 90 -18.58 6.89 17.38
N THR A 91 -19.03 8.12 17.13
CA THR A 91 -19.93 8.42 16.00
C THR A 91 -19.25 8.18 14.67
N PHE A 92 -18.00 8.62 14.50
CA PHE A 92 -17.22 8.38 13.29
C PHE A 92 -17.08 6.88 13.01
N ALA A 93 -16.65 6.10 14.02
CA ALA A 93 -16.45 4.67 13.86
C ALA A 93 -17.75 3.93 13.54
N ARG A 94 -18.86 4.31 14.18
CA ARG A 94 -20.20 3.79 13.88
C ARG A 94 -20.61 4.10 12.44
N ASP A 95 -20.49 5.35 12.01
CA ASP A 95 -20.83 5.77 10.65
C ASP A 95 -19.97 5.03 9.61
N ALA A 96 -18.69 4.85 9.89
CA ALA A 96 -17.78 4.15 8.98
C ALA A 96 -18.19 2.68 8.78
N VAL A 97 -18.65 2.00 9.83
CA VAL A 97 -19.16 0.61 9.76
C VAL A 97 -20.53 0.55 9.12
N ASP A 98 -21.48 1.37 9.59
CA ASP A 98 -22.88 1.37 9.14
C ASP A 98 -23.01 1.76 7.65
N ARG A 99 -22.21 2.73 7.21
CA ARG A 99 -22.39 3.38 5.91
C ARG A 99 -21.26 3.11 4.93
N HIS A 100 -20.02 2.98 5.39
CA HIS A 100 -18.85 3.00 4.49
C HIS A 100 -18.16 1.65 4.32
N MET A 101 -18.87 0.55 4.58
CA MET A 101 -18.37 -0.81 4.38
C MET A 101 -17.07 -1.08 5.15
N ARG A 102 -16.92 -0.51 6.35
CA ARG A 102 -15.87 -0.92 7.31
C ARG A 102 -16.29 -2.15 8.07
N ILE A 103 -15.29 -2.86 8.60
CA ILE A 103 -15.49 -4.00 9.49
C ILE A 103 -15.18 -3.53 10.91
N LEU A 104 -16.06 -3.89 11.84
CA LEU A 104 -15.77 -3.81 13.26
C LEU A 104 -14.99 -5.06 13.65
N ASP A 105 -13.71 -4.90 13.94
CA ASP A 105 -12.83 -6.02 14.31
C ASP A 105 -12.93 -6.36 15.79
N GLY A 106 -13.30 -5.36 16.61
CA GLY A 106 -13.46 -5.55 18.04
C GLY A 106 -13.93 -4.30 18.74
N VAL A 107 -14.35 -4.52 19.99
CA VAL A 107 -14.67 -3.47 20.96
C VAL A 107 -13.77 -3.74 22.15
N ASP A 108 -13.01 -2.74 22.59
CA ASP A 108 -12.18 -2.92 23.77
C ASP A 108 -12.94 -2.65 25.08
N GLN A 109 -12.22 -2.72 26.20
CA GLN A 109 -12.79 -2.62 27.54
C GLN A 109 -13.44 -1.26 27.81
N ASP A 110 -13.02 -0.22 27.09
CA ASP A 110 -13.50 1.16 27.24
C ASP A 110 -14.61 1.49 26.21
N ALA A 111 -15.20 0.45 25.59
CA ALA A 111 -16.20 0.56 24.53
C ALA A 111 -15.70 1.30 23.27
N VAL A 112 -14.39 1.37 23.06
CA VAL A 112 -13.79 1.97 21.88
C VAL A 112 -13.87 0.97 20.72
N LEU A 113 -14.42 1.44 19.59
CA LEU A 113 -14.60 0.63 18.38
C LEU A 113 -13.31 0.56 17.58
N ARG A 114 -12.81 -0.65 17.34
CA ARG A 114 -11.69 -0.90 16.42
C ARG A 114 -12.24 -1.29 15.06
N ILE A 115 -11.97 -0.45 14.07
CA ILE A 115 -12.49 -0.64 12.71
C ILE A 115 -11.33 -0.78 11.72
N SER A 116 -11.52 -1.61 10.70
CA SER A 116 -10.56 -1.77 9.62
C SER A 116 -11.16 -1.59 8.24
N SER A 117 -10.27 -1.29 7.29
CA SER A 117 -10.53 -1.41 5.87
C SER A 117 -10.19 -2.81 5.39
N PRO A 118 -11.15 -3.66 5.02
CA PRO A 118 -10.81 -4.91 4.37
C PRO A 118 -10.11 -4.63 3.04
N SER A 119 -9.06 -5.40 2.75
CA SER A 119 -8.33 -5.36 1.48
C SER A 119 -9.20 -5.99 0.37
N GLU A 120 -9.94 -5.13 -0.32
CA GLU A 120 -10.90 -5.51 -1.37
C GLU A 120 -10.66 -4.73 -2.67
N PRO A 121 -10.34 -5.41 -3.79
CA PRO A 121 -10.11 -4.71 -5.06
C PRO A 121 -11.35 -3.96 -5.57
N VAL A 122 -12.55 -4.48 -5.32
CA VAL A 122 -13.80 -3.81 -5.73
C VAL A 122 -13.95 -2.45 -5.06
N LEU A 123 -13.69 -2.36 -3.74
CA LEU A 123 -13.75 -1.09 -3.02
C LEU A 123 -12.58 -0.18 -3.37
N ALA A 124 -11.40 -0.73 -3.63
CA ALA A 124 -10.24 0.02 -4.10
C ALA A 124 -10.51 0.72 -5.45
N VAL A 125 -11.08 -0.01 -6.41
CA VAL A 125 -11.46 0.54 -7.72
C VAL A 125 -12.62 1.53 -7.57
N ALA A 126 -13.63 1.22 -6.74
CA ALA A 126 -14.70 2.17 -6.43
C ALA A 126 -14.15 3.47 -5.85
N ALA A 127 -13.15 3.40 -4.96
CA ALA A 127 -12.46 4.57 -4.43
C ALA A 127 -11.75 5.36 -5.54
N SER A 128 -11.02 4.71 -6.45
CA SER A 128 -10.42 5.36 -7.62
C SER A 128 -11.46 6.06 -8.51
N LEU A 129 -12.62 5.43 -8.74
CA LEU A 129 -13.72 6.03 -9.51
C LEU A 129 -14.29 7.28 -8.84
N VAL A 130 -14.35 7.30 -7.50
CA VAL A 130 -14.75 8.51 -6.75
C VAL A 130 -13.66 9.58 -6.84
N MET A 131 -12.40 9.21 -6.71
CA MET A 131 -11.25 10.13 -6.75
C MET A 131 -11.01 10.75 -8.14
N MET A 132 -11.24 9.97 -9.20
CA MET A 132 -11.08 10.34 -10.60
C MET A 132 -12.43 10.16 -11.34
N PRO A 133 -13.41 11.06 -11.08
CA PRO A 133 -14.77 10.90 -11.56
C PRO A 133 -14.89 11.00 -13.08
N THR A 134 -16.06 10.66 -13.62
CA THR A 134 -16.38 10.94 -15.03
C THR A 134 -16.41 12.45 -15.32
N PRO A 135 -16.20 12.92 -16.55
CA PRO A 135 -16.24 14.35 -16.85
C PRO A 135 -17.59 15.01 -16.52
N ILE A 136 -18.73 14.31 -16.68
CA ILE A 136 -20.04 14.82 -16.23
C ILE A 136 -20.08 15.02 -14.72
N GLU A 137 -19.57 14.07 -13.94
CA GLU A 137 -19.54 14.17 -12.48
C GLU A 137 -18.58 15.26 -12.01
N ALA A 138 -17.40 15.38 -12.61
CA ALA A 138 -16.43 16.42 -12.29
C ALA A 138 -17.01 17.82 -12.48
N ARG A 139 -17.79 18.04 -13.55
CA ARG A 139 -18.47 19.34 -13.81
C ARG A 139 -19.56 19.69 -12.79
N ARG A 140 -20.07 18.69 -12.05
CA ARG A 140 -21.11 18.89 -11.02
C ARG A 140 -20.52 19.14 -9.64
N ASP A 141 -19.22 18.94 -9.46
CA ASP A 141 -18.57 19.15 -8.18
C ASP A 141 -18.58 20.63 -7.80
N GLN A 142 -18.98 20.89 -6.56
CA GLN A 142 -18.97 22.24 -6.01
C GLN A 142 -17.60 22.51 -5.37
N HIS A 143 -17.15 23.76 -5.48
CA HIS A 143 -15.96 24.21 -4.79
C HIS A 143 -16.19 24.18 -3.27
N VAL A 144 -15.20 23.70 -2.53
CA VAL A 144 -15.21 23.74 -1.06
C VAL A 144 -14.50 25.01 -0.63
N PRO A 145 -15.13 25.88 0.19
CA PRO A 145 -14.47 27.06 0.71
C PRO A 145 -13.12 26.73 1.36
N LEU A 146 -12.12 27.59 1.16
CA LEU A 146 -10.77 27.47 1.72
C LEU A 146 -9.93 26.29 1.19
N GLN A 147 -10.43 25.52 0.21
CA GLN A 147 -9.64 24.52 -0.49
C GLN A 147 -8.99 25.09 -1.74
N SER A 148 -7.72 24.74 -1.99
CA SER A 148 -7.02 25.10 -3.22
C SER A 148 -7.21 24.06 -4.33
N ALA A 149 -7.56 22.83 -3.95
CA ALA A 149 -7.70 21.71 -4.85
C ALA A 149 -8.78 21.93 -5.92
N VAL A 150 -8.38 21.67 -7.17
CA VAL A 150 -9.22 21.82 -8.37
C VAL A 150 -10.02 20.55 -8.71
N ASN A 151 -9.73 19.41 -8.06
CA ASN A 151 -10.38 18.13 -8.32
C ASN A 151 -10.67 17.35 -7.03
N ARG A 152 -11.42 16.24 -7.14
CA ARG A 152 -11.81 15.40 -5.99
C ARG A 152 -10.60 14.80 -5.28
N TYR A 153 -9.58 14.37 -6.03
CA TYR A 153 -8.37 13.77 -5.49
C TYR A 153 -7.67 14.74 -4.52
N GLY A 154 -7.31 15.93 -5.01
CA GLY A 154 -6.69 16.97 -4.18
C GLY A 154 -7.59 17.40 -3.02
N SER A 155 -8.91 17.50 -3.26
CA SER A 155 -9.88 17.86 -2.22
C SER A 155 -9.90 16.88 -1.07
N MET A 156 -9.84 15.57 -1.36
CA MET A 156 -9.78 14.55 -0.32
C MET A 156 -8.48 14.64 0.48
N LEU A 157 -7.35 14.93 -0.16
CA LEU A 157 -6.07 15.10 0.51
C LEU A 157 -6.04 16.35 1.40
N GLU A 158 -6.59 17.46 0.93
CA GLU A 158 -6.75 18.67 1.76
C GLU A 158 -7.72 18.43 2.92
N THR A 159 -8.81 17.70 2.70
CA THR A 159 -9.76 17.32 3.77
C THR A 159 -9.10 16.40 4.79
N LEU A 160 -8.30 15.42 4.33
CA LEU A 160 -7.51 14.57 5.21
C LEU A 160 -6.60 15.44 6.07
N LYS A 161 -5.84 16.36 5.45
CA LYS A 161 -4.97 17.32 6.17
C LYS A 161 -5.73 18.12 7.21
N THR A 162 -6.80 18.83 6.85
CA THR A 162 -7.44 19.82 7.73
C THR A 162 -8.41 19.22 8.74
N MET A 163 -9.03 18.09 8.43
CA MET A 163 -10.12 17.53 9.24
C MET A 163 -9.79 16.17 9.85
N CYS A 164 -8.86 15.41 9.27
CA CYS A 164 -8.50 14.08 9.77
C CYS A 164 -7.14 14.07 10.48
N LEU A 165 -6.18 14.89 10.02
CA LEU A 165 -4.85 14.97 10.64
C LEU A 165 -4.76 16.04 11.73
N VAL A 166 -5.55 17.10 11.61
CA VAL A 166 -5.55 18.25 12.54
C VAL A 166 -6.65 18.16 13.59
N SER A 167 -7.69 17.34 13.35
CA SER A 167 -8.68 17.09 14.40
C SER A 167 -7.98 16.40 15.57
N ALA A 168 -7.75 17.15 16.65
CA ALA A 168 -7.32 16.62 17.94
C ALA A 168 -8.29 15.55 18.46
N ASP A 169 -9.49 15.53 17.89
CA ASP A 169 -10.58 14.68 18.32
C ASP A 169 -10.54 13.28 17.71
N VAL A 170 -9.81 13.03 16.63
CA VAL A 170 -9.79 11.71 15.98
C VAL A 170 -8.40 11.45 15.39
N ASP A 171 -7.61 10.58 16.02
CA ASP A 171 -6.33 10.17 15.43
C ASP A 171 -6.55 9.03 14.42
N ILE A 172 -5.90 9.13 13.26
CA ILE A 172 -6.26 8.34 12.07
C ILE A 172 -5.04 7.59 11.51
N LEU A 173 -3.96 7.50 12.30
CA LEU A 173 -2.63 7.32 11.73
C LEU A 173 -1.75 6.33 12.52
N ARG A 174 -1.76 5.05 12.10
CA ARG A 174 -0.69 4.09 12.40
C ARG A 174 0.33 4.02 11.25
N GLY A 175 1.64 4.11 11.53
CA GLY A 175 2.74 3.87 10.56
C GLY A 175 3.21 5.09 9.73
N MET A 176 3.25 6.29 10.29
CA MET A 176 2.71 7.42 9.52
C MET A 176 3.61 8.54 9.02
N ARG A 177 4.86 8.70 9.44
CA ARG A 177 5.62 9.84 8.88
C ARG A 177 6.08 9.62 7.42
N GLY A 178 6.41 8.40 7.02
CA GLY A 178 7.01 8.08 5.73
C GLY A 178 6.21 7.05 4.94
N GLU A 179 5.78 5.96 5.59
CA GLU A 179 5.09 4.85 4.90
C GLU A 179 3.77 5.31 4.26
N LEU A 180 2.99 6.19 4.92
CA LEU A 180 1.80 6.77 4.29
C LEU A 180 2.17 7.56 3.03
N LEU A 181 3.14 8.47 3.12
CA LEU A 181 3.51 9.32 1.98
C LEU A 181 4.07 8.47 0.84
N THR A 182 4.84 7.42 1.14
CA THR A 182 5.31 6.46 0.14
C THR A 182 4.17 5.69 -0.51
N ARG A 183 3.21 5.15 0.28
CA ARG A 183 2.00 4.49 -0.27
C ARG A 183 1.19 5.45 -1.14
N LEU A 184 1.01 6.69 -0.69
CA LEU A 184 0.32 7.73 -1.45
C LEU A 184 1.03 7.99 -2.78
N LEU A 185 2.37 8.16 -2.79
CA LEU A 185 3.15 8.37 -4.01
C LEU A 185 3.07 7.17 -4.97
N LEU A 186 3.11 5.94 -4.45
CA LEU A 186 2.98 4.73 -5.25
C LEU A 186 1.58 4.60 -5.87
N MET A 187 0.52 4.98 -5.14
CA MET A 187 -0.85 5.00 -5.67
C MET A 187 -1.07 6.14 -6.67
N THR A 188 -0.50 7.33 -6.44
CA THR A 188 -0.60 8.45 -7.38
C THR A 188 0.15 8.16 -8.67
N ALA A 189 1.30 7.47 -8.60
CA ALA A 189 2.00 7.00 -9.80
C ALA A 189 1.13 6.04 -10.62
N TRP A 190 0.46 5.07 -9.97
CA TRP A 190 -0.50 4.19 -10.63
C TRP A 190 -1.63 4.96 -11.33
N ASP A 191 -2.28 5.85 -10.59
CA ASP A 191 -3.41 6.64 -11.10
C ASP A 191 -3.00 7.57 -12.25
N ALA A 192 -1.83 8.20 -12.14
CA ALA A 192 -1.28 9.07 -13.18
C ALA A 192 -1.05 8.30 -14.49
N VAL A 193 -0.57 7.06 -14.44
CA VAL A 193 -0.43 6.24 -15.65
C VAL A 193 -1.79 5.97 -16.29
N LYS A 194 -2.82 5.68 -15.49
CA LYS A 194 -4.19 5.48 -16.01
C LYS A 194 -4.75 6.75 -16.64
N LEU A 195 -4.52 7.90 -16.00
CA LEU A 195 -5.02 9.18 -16.47
C LEU A 195 -4.40 9.65 -17.80
N ARG A 196 -3.18 9.18 -18.12
CA ARG A 196 -2.53 9.46 -19.41
C ARG A 196 -3.24 8.82 -20.60
N ASP A 197 -4.05 7.79 -20.37
CA ASP A 197 -4.87 7.17 -21.40
C ASP A 197 -6.09 8.06 -21.71
N PRO A 198 -6.21 8.63 -22.93
CA PRO A 198 -7.34 9.49 -23.28
C PRO A 198 -8.69 8.78 -23.16
N THR A 199 -8.74 7.46 -23.40
CA THR A 199 -9.97 6.67 -23.31
C THR A 199 -10.48 6.61 -21.86
N PHE A 200 -9.58 6.48 -20.89
CA PHE A 200 -9.90 6.57 -19.47
C PHE A 200 -10.29 8.00 -19.05
N ALA A 201 -9.55 9.00 -19.51
CA ALA A 201 -9.74 10.40 -19.08
C ALA A 201 -11.08 10.98 -19.55
N THR A 202 -11.57 10.58 -20.73
CA THR A 202 -12.73 11.18 -21.39
C THR A 202 -14.01 10.35 -21.32
N THR A 203 -13.93 9.07 -20.94
CA THR A 203 -15.11 8.21 -20.89
C THR A 203 -16.10 8.62 -19.79
N GLU A 204 -17.39 8.54 -20.13
CA GLU A 204 -18.52 8.64 -19.21
C GLU A 204 -19.02 7.24 -18.76
N ASP A 205 -18.52 6.17 -19.39
CA ASP A 205 -18.83 4.79 -19.03
C ASP A 205 -18.00 4.37 -17.81
N LEU A 206 -18.68 4.25 -16.67
CA LEU A 206 -18.09 3.85 -15.40
C LEU A 206 -17.49 2.44 -15.43
N ALA A 207 -18.10 1.51 -16.18
CA ALA A 207 -17.60 0.13 -16.29
C ALA A 207 -16.33 0.08 -17.12
N LEU A 208 -16.28 0.82 -18.24
CA LEU A 208 -15.06 0.98 -19.02
C LEU A 208 -13.96 1.62 -18.16
N LYS A 209 -14.29 2.70 -17.43
CA LYS A 209 -13.34 3.37 -16.54
C LYS A 209 -12.77 2.42 -15.47
N ALA A 210 -13.61 1.58 -14.89
CA ALA A 210 -13.19 0.55 -13.93
C ALA A 210 -12.29 -0.52 -14.58
N GLN A 211 -12.59 -0.94 -15.80
CA GLN A 211 -11.77 -1.89 -16.56
C GLN A 211 -10.35 -1.35 -16.76
N HIS A 212 -10.21 -0.07 -17.15
CA HIS A 212 -8.89 0.58 -17.27
C HIS A 212 -8.12 0.60 -15.94
N LEU A 213 -8.80 0.87 -14.82
CA LEU A 213 -8.19 0.88 -13.48
C LEU A 213 -7.67 -0.50 -13.05
N LEU A 214 -8.30 -1.57 -13.54
CA LEU A 214 -7.94 -2.95 -13.25
C LEU A 214 -6.84 -3.51 -14.16
N GLN A 215 -6.56 -2.88 -15.32
CA GLN A 215 -5.53 -3.41 -16.21
C GLN A 215 -4.15 -3.40 -15.54
N PRO A 216 -3.32 -4.44 -15.72
CA PRO A 216 -1.90 -4.36 -15.38
C PRO A 216 -1.20 -3.24 -16.13
N VAL A 217 -0.09 -2.73 -15.56
CA VAL A 217 0.71 -1.63 -16.12
C VAL A 217 2.17 -2.08 -16.18
N ARG A 218 2.91 -1.65 -17.21
CA ARG A 218 4.36 -1.88 -17.26
C ARG A 218 5.06 -1.20 -16.09
N LEU A 219 5.99 -1.90 -15.45
CA LEU A 219 6.75 -1.37 -14.31
C LEU A 219 7.48 -0.06 -14.69
N GLU A 220 8.03 0.00 -15.90
CA GLU A 220 8.69 1.18 -16.45
C GLU A 220 7.78 2.41 -16.44
N ASN A 221 6.51 2.26 -16.84
CA ASN A 221 5.56 3.37 -16.86
C ASN A 221 5.24 3.89 -15.45
N ILE A 222 5.19 3.01 -14.46
CA ILE A 222 5.01 3.40 -13.06
C ILE A 222 6.24 4.16 -12.56
N LEU A 223 7.45 3.68 -12.87
CA LEU A 223 8.69 4.35 -12.47
C LEU A 223 8.81 5.74 -13.12
N GLU A 224 8.46 5.87 -14.40
CA GLU A 224 8.44 7.16 -15.12
C GLU A 224 7.36 8.12 -14.62
N ALA A 225 6.23 7.59 -14.12
CA ALA A 225 5.22 8.42 -13.46
C ALA A 225 5.65 8.83 -12.05
N LEU A 226 6.34 7.94 -11.33
CA LEU A 226 6.77 8.16 -9.95
C LEU A 226 7.95 9.13 -9.88
N VAL A 227 8.98 8.94 -10.71
CA VAL A 227 10.25 9.66 -10.59
C VAL A 227 10.91 10.00 -11.93
N THR A 228 11.42 11.22 -12.04
CA THR A 228 12.32 11.62 -13.14
C THR A 228 13.77 11.25 -12.79
N LEU A 229 14.32 10.25 -13.48
CA LEU A 229 15.73 9.86 -13.37
C LEU A 229 16.55 10.53 -14.47
N ASP A 230 17.85 10.77 -14.20
CA ASP A 230 18.78 11.14 -15.26
C ASP A 230 18.95 9.98 -16.28
N PRO A 231 19.41 10.27 -17.53
CA PRO A 231 19.50 9.25 -18.56
C PRO A 231 20.37 8.03 -18.18
N PRO A 232 21.55 8.19 -17.55
CA PRO A 232 22.35 7.05 -17.09
C PRO A 232 21.65 6.17 -16.05
N ALA A 233 21.00 6.77 -15.05
CA ALA A 233 20.26 6.04 -14.01
C ALA A 233 19.03 5.33 -14.61
N SER A 234 18.31 6.00 -15.51
CA SER A 234 17.18 5.42 -16.26
C SER A 234 17.62 4.20 -17.08
N ALA A 235 18.73 4.30 -17.81
CA ALA A 235 19.30 3.19 -18.58
C ALA A 235 19.66 2.00 -17.66
N LYS A 236 20.31 2.26 -16.53
CA LYS A 236 20.68 1.21 -15.55
C LYS A 236 19.46 0.46 -15.01
N VAL A 237 18.36 1.16 -14.72
CA VAL A 237 17.11 0.53 -14.27
C VAL A 237 16.47 -0.29 -15.40
N ARG A 238 16.41 0.24 -16.63
CA ARG A 238 15.88 -0.46 -17.80
C ARG A 238 16.67 -1.72 -18.13
N ASP A 239 18.00 -1.66 -18.05
CA ASP A 239 18.88 -2.82 -18.27
C ASP A 239 18.61 -3.91 -17.24
N ARG A 240 18.42 -3.54 -15.96
CA ARG A 240 18.07 -4.50 -14.91
C ARG A 240 16.72 -5.17 -15.16
N ILE A 241 15.69 -4.40 -15.53
CA ILE A 241 14.37 -4.97 -15.89
C ILE A 241 14.52 -5.92 -17.08
N SER A 242 15.25 -5.50 -18.13
CA SER A 242 15.46 -6.29 -19.34
C SER A 242 16.21 -7.60 -19.06
N GLN A 243 17.21 -7.58 -18.18
CA GLN A 243 17.94 -8.78 -17.75
C GLN A 243 17.01 -9.81 -17.08
N ILE A 244 16.07 -9.37 -16.26
CA ILE A 244 15.10 -10.27 -15.62
C ILE A 244 14.07 -10.76 -16.62
N CYS A 245 13.57 -9.91 -17.53
CA CYS A 245 12.69 -10.33 -18.62
C CYS A 245 13.33 -11.37 -19.52
N ALA A 246 14.65 -11.30 -19.76
CA ALA A 246 15.38 -12.28 -20.56
C ALA A 246 15.49 -13.68 -19.89
N ARG A 247 15.17 -13.79 -18.59
CA ARG A 247 15.18 -15.08 -17.87
C ARG A 247 13.92 -15.92 -18.09
N VAL A 248 12.83 -15.33 -18.59
CA VAL A 248 11.58 -16.07 -18.86
C VAL A 248 11.52 -16.51 -20.33
N ALA A 249 11.02 -17.72 -20.56
CA ALA A 249 10.82 -18.28 -21.90
C ALA A 249 9.54 -17.72 -22.56
N ALA A 250 9.39 -16.39 -22.62
CA ALA A 250 8.25 -15.72 -23.25
C ALA A 250 8.72 -14.71 -24.29
N GLN A 251 8.13 -14.75 -25.48
CA GLN A 251 8.34 -13.73 -26.51
C GLN A 251 7.77 -12.39 -26.02
N ASP A 252 8.52 -11.31 -26.26
CA ASP A 252 8.17 -9.94 -25.85
C ASP A 252 7.85 -9.78 -24.35
N ALA A 253 8.53 -10.57 -23.51
CA ALA A 253 8.39 -10.49 -22.07
C ALA A 253 8.63 -9.07 -21.54
N SER A 254 7.76 -8.63 -20.64
CA SER A 254 7.89 -7.36 -19.93
C SER A 254 7.64 -7.56 -18.43
N ALA A 255 8.07 -6.60 -17.62
CA ALA A 255 7.74 -6.57 -16.19
C ALA A 255 6.46 -5.77 -16.00
N TRP A 256 5.45 -6.39 -15.41
CA TRP A 256 4.15 -5.78 -15.15
C TRP A 256 3.97 -5.60 -13.65
N VAL A 257 3.22 -4.56 -13.26
CA VAL A 257 2.61 -4.37 -11.94
C VAL A 257 1.08 -4.41 -12.01
N HIS A 258 0.43 -4.94 -10.98
CA HIS A 258 -1.02 -4.87 -10.79
C HIS A 258 -1.31 -4.65 -9.32
N TYR A 259 -1.59 -3.38 -8.96
CA TYR A 259 -1.97 -3.00 -7.61
C TYR A 259 -2.96 -1.83 -7.63
N THR A 260 -4.04 -1.95 -6.89
CA THR A 260 -5.13 -0.96 -6.76
C THR A 260 -5.24 -0.40 -5.36
N HIS A 261 -4.66 -1.12 -4.38
CA HIS A 261 -4.65 -0.78 -2.96
C HIS A 261 -3.50 -1.47 -2.23
N PHE A 262 -3.31 -1.06 -0.98
CA PHE A 262 -2.43 -1.70 -0.01
C PHE A 262 -3.20 -2.59 0.96
N ASP A 263 -2.51 -3.62 1.45
CA ASP A 263 -2.89 -4.45 2.61
C ASP A 263 -1.70 -4.49 3.59
N VAL A 264 -1.98 -4.64 4.88
CA VAL A 264 -0.97 -4.56 5.95
C VAL A 264 -0.79 -5.93 6.58
N LEU A 265 0.46 -6.41 6.65
CA LEU A 265 0.78 -7.64 7.37
C LEU A 265 0.98 -7.36 8.86
N ASN A 266 0.50 -8.27 9.68
CA ASN A 266 0.66 -8.21 11.14
C ASN A 266 1.86 -9.02 11.65
N VAL A 267 2.63 -9.63 10.75
CA VAL A 267 3.78 -10.47 11.09
C VAL A 267 4.99 -10.08 10.25
N GLU A 268 6.18 -10.25 10.83
CA GLU A 268 7.43 -10.11 10.10
C GLU A 268 7.57 -11.18 9.01
N VAL A 269 8.08 -10.76 7.86
CA VAL A 269 8.30 -11.61 6.69
C VAL A 269 9.79 -11.70 6.42
N ARG A 270 10.37 -12.88 6.65
CA ARG A 270 11.76 -13.18 6.27
C ARG A 270 11.87 -13.74 4.86
N GLU A 271 10.86 -14.49 4.45
CA GLU A 271 10.77 -15.15 3.15
C GLU A 271 9.36 -15.01 2.58
N ILE A 272 9.28 -14.86 1.27
CA ILE A 272 8.03 -14.75 0.52
C ILE A 272 8.03 -15.78 -0.61
N SER A 273 6.91 -16.45 -0.84
CA SER A 273 6.81 -17.40 -1.96
C SER A 273 6.27 -16.72 -3.20
N SER A 274 6.67 -17.22 -4.37
CA SER A 274 6.10 -16.78 -5.65
C SER A 274 4.60 -17.04 -5.75
N GLN A 275 4.10 -18.09 -5.08
CA GLN A 275 2.66 -18.37 -5.00
C GLN A 275 1.90 -17.26 -4.25
N TYR A 276 2.48 -16.73 -3.17
CA TYR A 276 1.88 -15.60 -2.46
C TYR A 276 1.92 -14.32 -3.30
N LEU A 277 3.01 -14.07 -4.03
CA LEU A 277 3.09 -12.96 -4.97
C LEU A 277 2.03 -13.07 -6.06
N TRP A 278 1.82 -14.27 -6.63
CA TRP A 278 0.78 -14.51 -7.63
C TRP A 278 -0.63 -14.30 -7.04
N TYR A 279 -0.86 -14.71 -5.80
CA TYR A 279 -2.11 -14.43 -5.09
C TYR A 279 -2.35 -12.92 -4.93
N CYS A 280 -1.34 -12.16 -4.50
CA CYS A 280 -1.42 -10.71 -4.37
C CYS A 280 -1.62 -10.03 -5.72
N TRP A 281 -0.92 -10.50 -6.75
CA TRP A 281 -1.07 -10.04 -8.12
C TRP A 281 -2.50 -10.18 -8.63
N LYS A 282 -3.11 -11.36 -8.50
CA LYS A 282 -4.51 -11.61 -8.89
C LYS A 282 -5.49 -10.68 -8.19
N ARG A 283 -5.22 -10.35 -6.92
CA ARG A 283 -6.01 -9.42 -6.11
C ARG A 283 -5.79 -7.94 -6.44
N GLY A 284 -4.74 -7.61 -7.18
CA GLY A 284 -4.31 -6.23 -7.36
C GLY A 284 -3.93 -5.58 -6.03
N VAL A 285 -3.17 -6.26 -5.18
CA VAL A 285 -2.79 -5.76 -3.84
C VAL A 285 -1.28 -5.62 -3.68
N ALA A 286 -0.85 -4.44 -3.25
CA ALA A 286 0.49 -4.18 -2.73
C ALA A 286 0.51 -4.41 -1.22
N ILE A 287 1.67 -4.76 -0.67
CA ILE A 287 1.78 -5.14 0.74
C ILE A 287 2.62 -4.12 1.49
N GLN A 288 2.11 -3.68 2.64
CA GLN A 288 2.89 -3.08 3.71
C GLN A 288 3.29 -4.16 4.72
N MET A 289 4.56 -4.16 5.11
CA MET A 289 5.09 -5.06 6.12
C MET A 289 4.61 -4.66 7.51
N ALA A 290 4.72 -5.60 8.45
CA ALA A 290 4.48 -5.30 9.85
C ALA A 290 5.45 -4.22 10.34
N HIS A 291 4.98 -3.35 11.23
CA HIS A 291 5.78 -2.25 11.78
C HIS A 291 7.17 -2.64 12.33
N PRO A 292 7.37 -3.79 13.00
CA PRO A 292 8.72 -4.18 13.47
C PRO A 292 9.65 -4.68 12.35
N GLN A 293 9.17 -4.83 11.11
CA GLN A 293 9.96 -5.35 10.00
C GLN A 293 11.21 -4.49 9.76
N HIS A 294 12.37 -5.12 9.88
CA HIS A 294 13.63 -4.46 9.57
C HIS A 294 13.92 -4.50 8.05
N GLY A 295 14.33 -3.35 7.51
CA GLY A 295 14.95 -3.20 6.19
C GLY A 295 14.02 -2.68 5.09
N ILE A 296 12.78 -3.15 5.03
CA ILE A 296 11.78 -2.66 4.07
C ILE A 296 10.43 -2.49 4.74
N ASP A 297 9.63 -1.58 4.21
CA ASP A 297 8.29 -1.28 4.72
C ASP A 297 7.19 -1.89 3.85
N GLY A 298 7.52 -2.40 2.66
CA GLY A 298 6.56 -3.11 1.82
C GLY A 298 7.08 -3.60 0.49
N ILE A 299 6.18 -4.24 -0.26
CA ILE A 299 6.44 -4.79 -1.59
C ILE A 299 5.27 -4.57 -2.54
N ILE A 300 5.55 -4.56 -3.84
CA ILE A 300 4.56 -4.60 -4.92
C ILE A 300 4.88 -5.83 -5.78
N PRO A 301 3.94 -6.78 -5.96
CA PRO A 301 4.14 -7.94 -6.82
C PRO A 301 4.40 -7.53 -8.27
N VAL A 302 5.29 -8.26 -8.95
CA VAL A 302 5.67 -8.07 -10.34
C VAL A 302 5.52 -9.38 -11.10
N PHE A 303 4.74 -9.37 -12.17
CA PHE A 303 4.65 -10.49 -13.11
C PHE A 303 5.60 -10.23 -14.28
N VAL A 304 6.46 -11.20 -14.60
CA VAL A 304 7.41 -11.11 -15.73
C VAL A 304 7.00 -12.07 -16.83
N GLY A 305 6.61 -11.52 -17.98
CA GLY A 305 6.15 -12.30 -19.12
C GLY A 305 5.32 -11.50 -20.11
N ASN A 306 4.61 -12.22 -20.97
CA ASN A 306 3.64 -11.66 -21.91
C ASN A 306 2.23 -11.91 -21.37
N LEU A 307 1.45 -10.84 -21.17
CA LEU A 307 0.10 -10.94 -20.59
C LEU A 307 -0.89 -11.72 -21.48
N SER A 308 -0.61 -11.85 -22.78
CA SER A 308 -1.45 -12.62 -23.71
C SER A 308 -1.13 -14.12 -23.68
N SER A 309 0.02 -14.51 -23.12
CA SER A 309 0.40 -15.92 -23.05
C SER A 309 -0.53 -16.68 -22.11
N HIS A 310 -0.78 -17.94 -22.46
CA HIS A 310 -1.50 -18.84 -21.57
C HIS A 310 -0.70 -19.05 -20.28
N LEU A 311 -1.33 -18.75 -19.15
CA LEU A 311 -0.77 -18.83 -17.81
C LEU A 311 -1.05 -20.17 -17.12
N SER A 312 -1.89 -21.00 -17.73
CA SER A 312 -2.17 -22.34 -17.24
C SER A 312 -1.98 -23.41 -18.31
N THR A 313 -1.38 -24.53 -17.91
CA THR A 313 -1.43 -25.77 -18.67
C THR A 313 -2.55 -26.64 -18.12
N SER A 314 -3.32 -27.27 -19.01
CA SER A 314 -4.34 -28.24 -18.61
C SER A 314 -3.67 -29.58 -18.36
N ASP A 315 -3.66 -30.04 -17.12
CA ASP A 315 -3.33 -31.44 -16.85
C ASP A 315 -4.49 -32.35 -17.30
N ASN A 316 -4.18 -33.61 -17.59
CA ASN A 316 -5.12 -34.64 -18.07
C ASN A 316 -6.34 -34.88 -17.14
N GLY A 317 -6.41 -34.22 -15.97
CA GLY A 317 -7.53 -34.24 -15.03
C GLY A 317 -8.39 -32.96 -14.96
N GLY A 318 -8.16 -31.96 -15.83
CA GLY A 318 -8.94 -30.71 -15.83
C GLY A 318 -8.58 -29.71 -14.72
N HIS A 319 -7.47 -29.92 -14.02
CA HIS A 319 -6.90 -28.94 -13.10
C HIS A 319 -6.03 -27.95 -13.88
N HIS A 320 -6.25 -26.65 -13.65
CA HIS A 320 -5.39 -25.58 -14.17
C HIS A 320 -4.12 -25.51 -13.33
N ASP A 321 -2.98 -25.88 -13.91
CA ASP A 321 -1.68 -25.67 -13.29
C ASP A 321 -1.25 -24.21 -13.50
N GLU A 322 -1.08 -23.44 -12.42
CA GLU A 322 -0.62 -22.05 -12.45
C GLU A 322 0.92 -21.93 -12.32
N SER A 323 1.66 -23.04 -12.41
CA SER A 323 3.12 -23.10 -12.21
C SER A 323 3.88 -22.09 -13.07
N VAL A 324 3.49 -21.91 -14.34
CA VAL A 324 4.10 -20.93 -15.24
C VAL A 324 3.94 -19.52 -14.68
N ALA A 325 2.71 -19.12 -14.31
CA ALA A 325 2.46 -17.80 -13.74
C ALA A 325 3.21 -17.58 -12.42
N ILE A 326 3.23 -18.60 -11.55
CA ILE A 326 3.91 -18.57 -10.26
C ILE A 326 5.42 -18.41 -10.48
N SER A 327 6.04 -19.21 -11.35
CA SER A 327 7.48 -19.13 -11.65
C SER A 327 7.88 -17.79 -12.26
N SER A 328 6.95 -17.10 -12.91
CA SER A 328 7.09 -15.76 -13.49
C SER A 328 6.97 -14.60 -12.49
N MET A 329 6.77 -14.87 -11.19
CA MET A 329 6.60 -13.83 -10.18
C MET A 329 7.93 -13.37 -9.58
N THR A 330 8.03 -12.05 -9.39
CA THR A 330 9.00 -11.36 -8.53
C THR A 330 8.29 -10.18 -7.87
N TYR A 331 9.01 -9.22 -7.31
CA TYR A 331 8.45 -8.03 -6.69
C TYR A 331 9.44 -6.87 -6.70
N ILE A 332 8.93 -5.65 -6.54
CA ILE A 332 9.73 -4.51 -6.08
C ILE A 332 9.51 -4.30 -4.58
N ALA A 333 10.55 -3.95 -3.85
CA ALA A 333 10.45 -3.54 -2.46
C ALA A 333 10.34 -2.02 -2.34
N TRP A 334 9.82 -1.53 -1.22
CA TRP A 334 9.90 -0.11 -0.87
C TRP A 334 10.22 0.07 0.62
N GLU A 335 10.94 1.15 0.91
CA GLU A 335 11.36 1.58 2.24
C GLU A 335 11.09 3.09 2.35
N ALA A 336 10.52 3.50 3.48
CA ALA A 336 10.27 4.89 3.83
C ALA A 336 11.22 5.31 4.94
N LYS A 337 12.14 6.22 4.63
CA LYS A 337 13.05 6.81 5.62
C LYS A 337 12.41 7.99 6.30
N ASN A 338 12.68 8.05 7.60
CA ASN A 338 11.85 8.85 8.49
C ASN A 338 12.58 9.44 9.69
N LYS A 339 13.85 9.80 9.51
CA LYS A 339 14.70 10.27 10.61
C LYS A 339 15.39 11.57 10.26
N SER A 340 15.42 12.48 11.24
CA SER A 340 16.31 13.64 11.33
C SER A 340 17.80 13.29 11.31
N ARG A 341 18.17 12.00 11.27
CA ARG A 341 19.55 11.51 11.15
C ARG A 341 19.72 10.74 9.84
N HIS A 342 20.43 11.36 8.90
CA HIS A 342 20.98 10.73 7.71
C HIS A 342 22.00 9.65 8.12
N ASN A 343 21.55 8.42 8.42
CA ASN A 343 22.48 7.32 8.60
C ASN A 343 22.74 6.64 7.24
N ILE A 344 23.72 7.19 6.53
CA ILE A 344 24.26 6.65 5.27
C ILE A 344 24.82 5.23 5.47
N LYS A 345 25.15 4.83 6.71
CA LYS A 345 25.72 3.53 7.07
C LYS A 345 24.80 2.31 6.91
N LEU A 346 23.49 2.51 6.68
CA LEU A 346 22.52 1.40 6.51
C LEU A 346 22.43 0.85 5.07
N ALA A 347 23.04 1.50 4.07
CA ALA A 347 22.97 1.09 2.66
C ALA A 347 23.72 -0.23 2.32
N HIS A 348 24.17 -0.99 3.32
CA HIS A 348 25.01 -2.18 3.14
C HIS A 348 24.37 -3.50 3.60
N ASP A 349 23.16 -3.49 4.18
CA ASP A 349 22.47 -4.71 4.60
C ASP A 349 21.60 -5.28 3.45
N PRO A 350 21.80 -6.55 3.03
CA PRO A 350 20.94 -7.23 2.05
C PRO A 350 19.44 -7.21 2.37
N LYS A 351 19.04 -6.98 3.63
CA LYS A 351 17.62 -6.84 4.01
C LYS A 351 16.92 -5.67 3.31
N HIS A 352 17.64 -4.64 2.88
CA HIS A 352 17.08 -3.53 2.09
C HIS A 352 16.67 -3.92 0.67
N ALA A 353 17.02 -5.14 0.20
CA ALA A 353 16.48 -5.70 -1.03
C ALA A 353 15.14 -6.45 -0.81
N GLY A 354 14.56 -6.40 0.40
CA GLY A 354 13.35 -7.12 0.79
C GLY A 354 13.59 -8.58 1.19
N PRO A 355 12.56 -9.35 1.57
CA PRO A 355 12.64 -10.76 1.97
C PRO A 355 13.38 -11.67 0.98
N LEU A 356 13.71 -12.91 1.35
CA LEU A 356 14.15 -13.89 0.34
C LEU A 356 12.93 -14.37 -0.46
N LEU A 357 13.07 -14.45 -1.79
CA LEU A 357 12.09 -15.15 -2.61
C LEU A 357 12.36 -16.65 -2.48
N LYS A 358 11.43 -17.37 -1.87
CA LYS A 358 11.54 -18.81 -1.66
C LYS A 358 11.41 -19.51 -3.02
N ASP A 359 12.42 -20.29 -3.38
CA ASP A 359 12.32 -21.23 -4.50
C ASP A 359 11.22 -22.24 -4.19
N ASP A 360 10.35 -22.51 -5.17
CA ASP A 360 9.37 -23.57 -5.02
C ASP A 360 10.13 -24.90 -4.99
N GLU A 361 9.96 -25.69 -3.92
CA GLU A 361 10.68 -26.97 -3.74
C GLU A 361 10.37 -27.96 -4.87
N ASN A 362 9.27 -27.73 -5.61
CA ASN A 362 8.86 -28.52 -6.77
C ASN A 362 9.17 -27.86 -8.13
N ALA A 363 9.79 -26.68 -8.17
CA ALA A 363 10.13 -26.02 -9.43
C ALA A 363 11.49 -26.49 -9.97
N ASP A 364 11.52 -26.90 -11.24
CA ASP A 364 12.74 -27.27 -11.96
C ASP A 364 13.68 -26.08 -12.22
N GLN A 365 13.23 -24.84 -11.97
CA GLN A 365 13.99 -23.61 -12.19
C GLN A 365 14.07 -22.75 -10.93
N PRO A 366 15.23 -22.11 -10.68
CA PRO A 366 15.37 -21.17 -9.57
C PRO A 366 14.50 -19.93 -9.80
N SER A 367 14.10 -19.29 -8.72
CA SER A 367 13.37 -18.02 -8.74
C SER A 367 14.01 -16.96 -9.65
N LEU A 368 13.17 -16.11 -10.25
CA LEU A 368 13.59 -15.04 -11.15
C LEU A 368 14.56 -14.05 -10.50
N THR A 369 14.48 -13.90 -9.19
CA THR A 369 15.34 -13.06 -8.37
C THR A 369 15.46 -13.69 -6.99
N ARG A 370 16.60 -13.52 -6.32
CA ARG A 370 16.77 -14.01 -4.94
C ARG A 370 16.03 -13.16 -3.91
N ARG A 371 15.88 -11.87 -4.21
CA ARG A 371 15.15 -10.84 -3.43
C ARG A 371 14.38 -9.95 -4.40
N GLY A 372 14.05 -8.72 -4.04
CA GLY A 372 13.34 -7.79 -4.92
C GLY A 372 14.12 -7.49 -6.20
N LEU A 373 13.40 -7.33 -7.31
CA LEU A 373 13.92 -6.89 -8.60
C LEU A 373 14.57 -5.50 -8.49
N LEU A 374 13.91 -4.61 -7.74
CA LEU A 374 14.33 -3.25 -7.38
C LEU A 374 13.83 -2.90 -5.97
N THR A 375 14.45 -1.92 -5.32
CA THR A 375 13.95 -1.28 -4.09
C THR A 375 13.73 0.21 -4.32
N ILE A 376 12.58 0.74 -3.94
CA ILE A 376 12.32 2.18 -3.87
C ILE A 376 12.61 2.66 -2.44
N LEU A 377 13.59 3.53 -2.27
CA LEU A 377 13.90 4.17 -1.00
C LEU A 377 13.35 5.60 -1.02
N ALA A 378 12.28 5.84 -0.27
CA ALA A 378 11.64 7.14 -0.14
C ALA A 378 12.13 7.86 1.12
N ASP A 379 13.09 8.75 0.97
CA ASP A 379 13.57 9.67 2.01
C ASP A 379 12.95 11.06 1.80
N ILE A 380 11.62 11.11 1.93
CA ILE A 380 10.80 12.26 1.57
C ILE A 380 11.11 13.47 2.48
N GLY A 381 11.52 13.20 3.72
CA GLY A 381 11.92 14.22 4.71
C GLY A 381 13.28 14.87 4.46
N ALA A 382 14.11 14.32 3.56
CA ALA A 382 15.43 14.86 3.27
C ALA A 382 15.39 16.17 2.48
N SER A 383 16.53 16.85 2.40
CA SER A 383 16.72 17.97 1.49
C SER A 383 16.52 17.53 0.04
N ASP A 384 15.91 18.41 -0.76
CA ASP A 384 15.68 18.17 -2.18
C ASP A 384 17.01 17.92 -2.90
N THR A 385 17.23 16.66 -3.26
CA THR A 385 18.41 16.20 -4.01
C THR A 385 17.94 15.37 -5.19
N PRO A 386 18.64 15.41 -6.33
CA PRO A 386 18.26 14.62 -7.49
C PRO A 386 18.16 13.13 -7.13
N PRO A 387 17.15 12.42 -7.66
CA PRO A 387 17.04 10.98 -7.45
C PRO A 387 18.29 10.25 -7.94
N ALA A 388 18.67 9.18 -7.25
CA ALA A 388 19.87 8.41 -7.57
C ALA A 388 19.60 6.91 -7.61
N VAL A 389 20.37 6.17 -8.40
CA VAL A 389 20.27 4.70 -8.48
C VAL A 389 21.57 4.05 -7.99
N LYS A 390 21.46 3.29 -6.89
CA LYS A 390 22.59 2.60 -6.26
C LYS A 390 22.40 1.09 -6.33
N THR A 391 23.49 0.34 -6.26
CA THR A 391 23.43 -1.12 -6.13
C THR A 391 23.44 -1.48 -4.64
N ILE A 392 22.58 -2.39 -4.20
CA ILE A 392 22.56 -2.86 -2.82
C ILE A 392 23.69 -3.88 -2.64
N HIS A 393 24.62 -3.59 -1.74
CA HIS A 393 25.82 -4.41 -1.53
C HIS A 393 25.47 -5.88 -1.21
N ARG A 394 26.26 -6.82 -1.75
CA ARG A 394 26.04 -8.29 -1.65
C ARG A 394 24.70 -8.78 -2.22
N THR A 395 24.07 -7.98 -3.07
CA THR A 395 22.88 -8.38 -3.84
C THR A 395 23.03 -7.90 -5.27
N ASP A 396 22.18 -8.42 -6.16
CA ASP A 396 22.01 -7.96 -7.53
C ASP A 396 20.88 -6.93 -7.68
N ALA A 397 20.27 -6.50 -6.57
CA ALA A 397 19.18 -5.53 -6.56
C ALA A 397 19.68 -4.08 -6.67
N LEU A 398 18.93 -3.26 -7.40
CA LEU A 398 19.14 -1.81 -7.43
C LEU A 398 18.20 -1.11 -6.46
N GLN A 399 18.66 -0.01 -5.88
CA GLN A 399 17.88 0.88 -5.04
C GLN A 399 17.73 2.24 -5.71
N ILE A 400 16.50 2.66 -5.93
CA ILE A 400 16.12 3.99 -6.44
C ILE A 400 15.88 4.89 -5.23
N TRP A 401 16.70 5.92 -5.07
CA TRP A 401 16.64 6.87 -3.96
C TRP A 401 15.79 8.07 -4.38
N LEU A 402 14.65 8.25 -3.71
CA LEU A 402 13.78 9.41 -3.81
C LEU A 402 14.07 10.29 -2.61
N GLN A 403 14.75 11.42 -2.81
CA GLN A 403 15.20 12.29 -1.74
C GLN A 403 14.54 13.66 -1.83
N GLY A 404 13.90 14.07 -0.75
CA GLY A 404 13.08 15.27 -0.73
C GLY A 404 11.81 15.16 -1.57
N PHE A 405 11.08 16.27 -1.69
CA PHE A 405 9.73 16.32 -2.27
C PHE A 405 9.61 17.29 -3.46
N GLY A 406 10.56 18.21 -3.63
CA GLY A 406 10.41 19.40 -4.47
C GLY A 406 10.51 19.19 -5.99
N LEU A 407 11.28 18.20 -6.47
CA LEU A 407 11.77 18.24 -7.87
C LEU A 407 11.41 17.06 -8.78
N SER A 408 10.82 15.98 -8.27
CA SER A 408 11.01 14.69 -8.95
C SER A 408 9.77 13.84 -9.19
N TYR A 409 8.54 14.31 -8.96
CA TYR A 409 7.34 13.44 -8.98
C TYR A 409 6.32 13.82 -10.07
N PRO A 410 6.45 13.34 -11.32
CA PRO A 410 5.54 13.69 -12.43
C PRO A 410 4.06 13.32 -12.20
N CYS A 411 3.80 12.28 -11.41
CA CYS A 411 2.46 11.83 -11.08
C CYS A 411 1.63 12.91 -10.39
N LEU A 412 2.25 13.74 -9.55
CA LEU A 412 1.59 14.79 -8.80
C LEU A 412 1.09 15.92 -9.72
N ASP A 413 1.82 16.22 -10.79
CA ASP A 413 1.42 17.21 -11.80
C ASP A 413 0.35 16.64 -12.71
N THR A 414 0.53 15.39 -13.15
CA THR A 414 -0.44 14.68 -14.00
C THR A 414 -1.83 14.67 -13.34
N LEU A 415 -1.89 14.45 -12.02
CA LEU A 415 -3.12 14.45 -11.23
C LEU A 415 -3.52 15.85 -10.72
N GLN A 416 -2.69 16.89 -10.92
CA GLN A 416 -2.90 18.24 -10.39
C GLN A 416 -3.12 18.29 -8.87
N ILE A 417 -2.30 17.53 -8.13
CA ILE A 417 -2.39 17.42 -6.66
C ILE A 417 -1.09 17.80 -5.95
N ARG A 418 -0.07 18.30 -6.66
CA ARG A 418 1.24 18.65 -6.07
C ARG A 418 1.11 19.49 -4.81
N GLN A 419 0.35 20.58 -4.87
CA GLN A 419 0.15 21.47 -3.72
C GLN A 419 -0.49 20.73 -2.53
N ALA A 420 -1.57 20.00 -2.76
CA ALA A 420 -2.28 19.27 -1.72
C ALA A 420 -1.37 18.24 -1.02
N VAL A 421 -0.51 17.52 -1.77
CA VAL A 421 0.43 16.56 -1.17
C VAL A 421 1.58 17.26 -0.44
N THR A 422 2.11 18.37 -0.97
CA THR A 422 3.14 19.16 -0.27
C THR A 422 2.64 19.65 1.09
N GLU A 423 1.41 20.18 1.13
CA GLU A 423 0.80 20.66 2.36
C GLU A 423 0.47 19.51 3.33
N LEU A 424 0.00 18.37 2.81
CA LEU A 424 -0.24 17.17 3.62
C LEU A 424 1.06 16.68 4.26
N ARG A 425 2.15 16.61 3.49
CA ARG A 425 3.49 16.26 3.99
C ARG A 425 3.90 17.19 5.13
N ALA A 426 3.82 18.51 4.92
CA ALA A 426 4.20 19.48 5.94
C ALA A 426 3.39 19.30 7.24
N ALA A 427 2.09 19.03 7.12
CA ALA A 427 1.24 18.73 8.27
C ALA A 427 1.68 17.46 9.01
N VAL A 428 1.95 16.36 8.28
CA VAL A 428 2.44 15.09 8.85
C VAL A 428 3.79 15.27 9.56
N GLU A 429 4.71 16.03 8.96
CA GLU A 429 6.04 16.29 9.54
C GLU A 429 5.96 17.18 10.80
N SER A 430 4.98 18.08 10.89
CA SER A 430 4.83 19.02 12.00
C SER A 430 4.24 18.43 13.29
N ARG A 431 3.75 17.18 13.26
CA ARG A 431 3.11 16.55 14.43
C ARG A 431 4.12 16.13 15.49
N THR A 432 3.88 16.58 16.73
CA THR A 432 4.74 16.39 17.92
C THR A 432 4.28 15.25 18.83
N ASP A 433 3.04 14.76 18.68
CA ASP A 433 2.40 13.70 19.47
C ASP A 433 2.73 12.26 19.00
N PHE A 434 3.67 12.15 18.05
CA PHE A 434 4.01 10.94 17.33
C PHE A 434 4.43 9.75 18.22
N ASP A 435 5.33 10.00 19.19
CA ASP A 435 5.90 8.93 20.03
C ASP A 435 4.90 8.37 21.06
N VAL A 436 3.80 9.08 21.32
CA VAL A 436 2.79 8.69 22.30
C VAL A 436 1.79 7.70 21.70
N TYR A 437 1.42 7.88 20.43
CA TYR A 437 0.40 7.06 19.75
C TYR A 437 0.99 6.01 18.79
N ASN A 438 2.29 6.07 18.46
CA ASN A 438 2.99 5.02 17.69
C ASN A 438 3.75 4.00 18.56
N ARG A 439 3.70 4.12 19.90
CA ARG A 439 4.10 3.00 20.77
C ARG A 439 2.99 1.96 20.72
N ILE A 440 3.26 0.84 20.06
CA ILE A 440 2.50 -0.39 20.31
C ILE A 440 2.72 -0.67 21.80
N SER A 441 1.67 -0.53 22.62
CA SER A 441 1.67 -1.18 23.93
C SER A 441 1.90 -2.65 23.65
N ASP A 442 3.02 -3.21 24.11
CA ASP A 442 3.17 -4.65 24.12
C ASP A 442 1.96 -5.20 24.90
N PRO A 443 1.13 -6.06 24.31
CA PRO A 443 -0.04 -6.62 24.99
C PRO A 443 0.33 -7.41 26.26
N MET A 444 1.62 -7.67 26.50
CA MET A 444 2.17 -8.28 27.69
C MET A 444 2.79 -7.30 28.69
N ASP A 445 2.87 -6.00 28.39
CA ASP A 445 3.43 -4.99 29.29
C ASP A 445 2.35 -4.47 30.27
N LEU A 446 1.99 -5.34 31.21
CA LEU A 446 1.09 -5.04 32.31
C LEU A 446 1.78 -4.25 33.45
N ASP A 447 3.07 -3.93 33.31
CA ASP A 447 3.91 -3.38 34.38
C ASP A 447 4.59 -2.04 34.02
N ALA A 448 4.04 -1.23 33.12
CA ALA A 448 4.49 0.17 33.02
C ALA A 448 3.96 0.95 34.23
N PRO A 449 4.81 1.36 35.20
CA PRO A 449 4.33 2.10 36.36
C PRO A 449 3.81 3.47 35.89
N ALA A 450 2.62 3.82 36.37
CA ALA A 450 2.04 5.14 36.19
C ALA A 450 3.11 6.19 36.57
N ARG A 451 3.55 6.98 35.58
CA ARG A 451 4.39 8.15 35.83
C ARG A 451 3.53 9.19 36.55
N LEU A 452 3.53 9.10 37.87
CA LEU A 452 3.24 10.24 38.74
C LEU A 452 4.47 11.14 38.75
N ASP A 453 4.24 12.43 38.51
CA ASP A 453 5.17 13.52 38.75
C ASP A 453 5.79 13.41 40.16
N SER A 454 7.12 13.43 40.21
CA SER A 454 7.87 14.06 41.29
C SER A 454 9.30 14.32 40.83
N GLY A 455 9.76 15.56 41.01
CA GLY A 455 10.98 16.08 40.42
C GLY A 455 12.27 15.77 41.17
N GLY A 456 13.36 16.15 40.51
CA GLY A 456 14.61 16.61 41.11
C GLY A 456 15.52 15.57 41.74
N GLY A 457 16.70 15.39 41.15
CA GLY A 457 17.87 14.82 41.83
C GLY A 457 18.85 14.19 40.86
N ASP A 458 19.99 14.86 40.67
CA ASP A 458 21.20 14.31 40.07
C ASP A 458 21.63 13.01 40.75
N GLU A 459 22.18 12.04 40.01
CA GLU A 459 23.48 11.41 40.34
C GLU A 459 23.96 10.38 39.28
N GLN A 460 25.16 10.68 38.81
CA GLN A 460 26.30 9.90 38.30
C GLN A 460 26.21 8.43 37.83
N GLU A 461 26.98 8.23 36.74
CA GLU A 461 27.56 6.99 36.21
C GLU A 461 28.13 6.05 37.27
N THR A 462 27.98 4.73 37.05
CA THR A 462 29.04 3.75 37.31
C THR A 462 28.88 2.51 36.42
N GLU A 463 30.02 2.04 35.92
CA GLU A 463 30.22 0.83 35.12
C GLU A 463 30.11 -0.46 35.95
N GLY A 464 29.78 -1.57 35.27
CA GLY A 464 30.27 -2.92 35.58
C GLY A 464 29.29 -3.86 36.30
N GLU A 465 28.79 -4.88 35.60
CA GLU A 465 29.23 -6.28 35.77
C GLU A 465 28.29 -7.28 35.04
N THR A 466 28.94 -8.31 34.51
CA THR A 466 28.46 -9.52 33.82
C THR A 466 27.65 -10.45 34.71
N VAL A 467 26.58 -11.09 34.21
CA VAL A 467 26.15 -12.44 34.64
C VAL A 467 25.43 -13.23 33.53
N ASP A 468 26.01 -14.39 33.25
CA ASP A 468 25.50 -15.72 32.85
C ASP A 468 24.26 -15.93 31.98
N THR A 469 24.54 -16.57 30.85
CA THR A 469 23.69 -17.47 30.08
C THR A 469 23.39 -18.77 30.85
N MET A 470 22.11 -19.09 31.07
CA MET A 470 21.67 -20.43 31.46
C MET A 470 20.98 -21.15 30.30
N ASP A 471 21.58 -22.28 29.90
CA ASP A 471 21.00 -23.37 29.13
C ASP A 471 19.87 -24.05 29.92
N VAL A 472 18.73 -24.30 29.29
CA VAL A 472 17.76 -25.29 29.77
C VAL A 472 17.38 -26.21 28.62
N SER A 473 17.92 -27.42 28.69
CA SER A 473 17.51 -28.60 27.95
C SER A 473 16.26 -29.20 28.60
N LEU A 474 15.24 -29.51 27.80
CA LEU A 474 14.08 -30.30 28.25
C LEU A 474 14.09 -31.63 27.51
N SER A 475 14.32 -32.69 28.29
CA SER A 475 14.13 -34.09 27.92
C SER A 475 12.65 -34.46 27.96
N SER A 476 12.32 -35.38 27.07
CA SER A 476 11.11 -36.21 27.01
C SER A 476 10.70 -36.84 28.33
N ASP A 477 9.44 -36.65 28.72
CA ASP A 477 8.39 -37.69 28.71
C ASP A 477 7.00 -37.05 28.75
#